data_AF-A0A329SC13-F1
#
_entry.id   AF-A0A329SC13-F1
#
_cell.length_a   1.000
_cell.length_b   1.000
_cell.length_c   1.000
_cell.angle_alpha   90.00
_cell.angle_beta   90.00
_cell.angle_gamma   90.00
#
_symmetry.space_group_name_H-M   'P 1'
#
loop_
_entity.id
_entity.type
_entity.pdbx_description
1 polymer ?
#
loop_
_entity_poly.entity_id
_entity_poly.type
_entity_poly.pdbx_seq_one_letter_code
_entity_poly.pdbx_strand_id
1 'polypeptide(L)'
;MPRRVPWRDLALDGDTADADVVLRQLKSFDISKSNTMTCTLCQESEHKMRYRLLECSSEACSEFSTAKCAWRGKLLTCLSTKHASIYDYDHHCTSAASPKKKTLTATQKDFCREMADHHLRPMRIRHALSGSSAPASLTHIRSAICEILLSDVFGEPQPPEGAEGMDTSARILWN
;
A
#
# COMPACT_ATOMS: atom_id res chain seq x y z
N MET A 1 -17.45 -14.32 20.17
CA MET A 1 -17.44 -14.22 18.70
C MET A 1 -17.12 -12.77 18.33
N PRO A 2 -16.02 -12.47 17.63
CA PRO A 2 -15.75 -11.11 17.15
C PRO A 2 -16.92 -10.64 16.28
N ARG A 3 -17.40 -9.41 16.49
CA ARG A 3 -18.49 -8.85 15.67
C ARG A 3 -18.00 -8.74 14.22
N ARG A 4 -18.75 -9.30 13.27
CA ARG A 4 -18.48 -9.12 11.84
C ARG A 4 -18.79 -7.67 11.48
N VAL A 5 -17.80 -6.99 10.92
CA VAL A 5 -17.97 -5.63 10.37
C VAL A 5 -18.70 -5.76 9.03
N PRO A 6 -19.87 -5.10 8.85
CA PRO A 6 -20.60 -5.11 7.59
C PRO A 6 -19.93 -4.14 6.61
N TRP A 7 -18.88 -4.60 5.94
CA TRP A 7 -18.20 -3.85 4.89
C TRP A 7 -19.16 -3.58 3.72
N ARG A 8 -19.17 -2.34 3.24
CA ARG A 8 -19.85 -1.95 1.99
C ARG A 8 -18.85 -1.98 0.85
N ASP A 9 -19.31 -2.48 -0.30
CA ASP A 9 -18.49 -2.64 -1.49
C ASP A 9 -18.39 -1.31 -2.24
N LEU A 10 -17.16 -0.87 -2.54
CA LEU A 10 -16.91 0.32 -3.36
C LEU A 10 -16.41 -0.05 -4.76
N ALA A 11 -15.60 -1.10 -4.85
CA ALA A 11 -15.15 -1.70 -6.10
C ALA A 11 -14.81 -3.17 -5.87
N LEU A 12 -15.16 -4.05 -6.80
CA LEU A 12 -14.93 -5.48 -6.67
C LEU A 12 -14.16 -5.98 -7.88
N ASP A 13 -13.06 -6.68 -7.63
CA ASP A 13 -12.25 -7.38 -8.63
C ASP A 13 -11.91 -6.53 -9.87
N GLY A 14 -11.69 -5.23 -9.66
CA GLY A 14 -11.20 -4.33 -10.70
C GLY A 14 -9.69 -4.47 -10.82
N ASP A 15 -9.13 -4.07 -11.97
CA ASP A 15 -7.68 -3.99 -12.07
C ASP A 15 -7.11 -2.92 -11.12
N THR A 16 -5.80 -2.94 -10.89
CA THR A 16 -5.15 -1.94 -10.02
C THR A 16 -5.29 -0.49 -10.50
N ALA A 17 -5.50 -0.23 -11.79
CA ALA A 17 -5.65 1.12 -12.32
C ALA A 17 -7.04 1.68 -11.96
N ASP A 18 -8.09 0.90 -12.17
CA ASP A 18 -9.46 1.21 -11.78
C ASP A 18 -9.58 1.37 -10.26
N ALA A 19 -8.95 0.47 -9.50
CA ALA A 19 -8.89 0.58 -8.05
C ALA A 19 -8.17 1.87 -7.59
N ASP A 20 -7.08 2.26 -8.25
CA ASP A 20 -6.37 3.52 -7.95
C ASP A 20 -7.26 4.74 -8.24
N VAL A 21 -8.11 4.72 -9.27
CA VAL A 21 -9.11 5.77 -9.52
C VAL A 21 -10.09 5.90 -8.36
N VAL A 22 -10.63 4.78 -7.86
CA VAL A 22 -11.55 4.79 -6.71
C VAL A 22 -10.85 5.28 -5.45
N LEU A 23 -9.63 4.81 -5.16
CA LEU A 23 -8.83 5.28 -4.03
C LEU A 23 -8.52 6.78 -4.11
N ARG A 24 -8.28 7.30 -5.31
CA ARG A 24 -8.06 8.74 -5.52
C ARG A 24 -9.31 9.56 -5.27
N GLN A 25 -10.52 9.00 -5.34
CA GLN A 25 -11.76 9.73 -5.04
C GLN A 25 -11.99 9.86 -3.54
N LEU A 26 -11.56 8.86 -2.76
CA LEU A 26 -11.65 8.87 -1.29
C LEU A 26 -10.93 10.06 -0.66
N LYS A 27 -11.32 10.43 0.57
CA LYS A 27 -10.58 11.40 1.37
C LYS A 27 -9.20 10.87 1.72
N SER A 28 -8.30 11.77 2.14
CA SER A 28 -6.98 11.39 2.65
C SER A 28 -7.11 10.28 3.70
N PHE A 29 -6.38 9.19 3.49
CA PHE A 29 -6.33 8.02 4.35
C PHE A 29 -4.89 7.56 4.52
N ASP A 30 -4.63 6.85 5.62
CA ASP A 30 -3.36 6.17 5.89
C ASP A 30 -3.62 4.66 6.03
N ILE A 31 -2.63 3.83 5.71
CA ILE A 31 -2.72 2.37 5.87
C ILE A 31 -2.33 2.01 7.30
N SER A 32 -3.29 1.58 8.13
CA SER A 32 -3.00 1.20 9.53
C SER A 32 -2.52 -0.24 9.68
N LYS A 33 -2.91 -1.13 8.76
CA LYS A 33 -2.48 -2.53 8.74
C LYS A 33 -2.23 -2.98 7.32
N SER A 34 -1.15 -3.72 7.08
CA SER A 34 -0.87 -4.38 5.80
C SER A 34 -0.34 -5.77 6.09
N ASN A 35 -1.08 -6.82 5.75
CA ASN A 35 -0.61 -8.20 5.85
C ASN A 35 -0.80 -8.92 4.53
N THR A 36 -0.04 -9.98 4.36
CA THR A 36 -0.20 -10.91 3.24
C THR A 36 -0.99 -12.13 3.71
N MET A 37 -1.91 -12.61 2.89
CA MET A 37 -2.73 -13.79 3.17
C MET A 37 -3.02 -14.57 1.89
N THR A 38 -3.58 -15.77 2.00
CA THR A 38 -4.02 -16.56 0.84
C THR A 38 -5.03 -15.77 0.02
N CYS A 39 -4.86 -15.77 -1.30
CA CYS A 39 -5.76 -15.07 -2.19
C CYS A 39 -7.16 -15.70 -2.15
N THR A 40 -8.16 -14.85 -1.94
CA THR A 40 -9.58 -15.23 -2.01
C THR A 40 -10.28 -14.59 -3.21
N LEU A 41 -9.56 -13.80 -4.03
CA LEU A 41 -10.09 -13.18 -5.25
C LEU A 41 -10.03 -14.16 -6.42
N CYS A 42 -9.00 -14.99 -6.47
CA CYS A 42 -8.82 -15.98 -7.52
C CYS A 42 -9.24 -17.35 -7.00
N GLN A 43 -10.03 -18.09 -7.78
CA GLN A 43 -10.58 -19.38 -7.36
C GLN A 43 -9.59 -20.55 -7.46
N GLU A 44 -8.58 -20.46 -8.34
CA GLU A 44 -7.85 -21.66 -8.81
C GLU A 44 -6.34 -21.63 -8.57
N SER A 45 -5.77 -20.59 -7.96
CA SER A 45 -4.32 -20.49 -7.81
C SER A 45 -3.87 -20.21 -6.37
N GLU A 46 -2.94 -21.03 -5.91
CA GLU A 46 -2.26 -20.85 -4.62
C GLU A 46 -1.27 -19.69 -4.73
N HIS A 47 -1.78 -18.48 -4.51
CA HIS A 47 -0.95 -17.30 -4.43
C HIS A 47 -1.40 -16.39 -3.29
N LYS A 48 -0.56 -15.39 -3.04
CA LYS A 48 -0.71 -14.45 -1.95
C LYS A 48 -1.50 -13.21 -2.43
N MET A 49 -2.41 -12.73 -1.59
CA MET A 49 -3.02 -11.40 -1.70
C MET A 49 -2.58 -10.53 -0.53
N ARG A 50 -2.63 -9.22 -0.72
CA ARG A 50 -2.32 -8.24 0.31
C ARG A 50 -3.61 -7.61 0.85
N TYR A 51 -3.81 -7.79 2.14
CA TYR A 51 -4.89 -7.23 2.92
C TYR A 51 -4.43 -5.93 3.58
N ARG A 52 -5.09 -4.82 3.29
CA ARG A 52 -4.80 -3.51 3.90
C ARG A 52 -6.03 -2.93 4.58
N LEU A 53 -5.84 -2.41 5.79
CA LEU A 53 -6.84 -1.58 6.49
C LEU A 53 -6.45 -0.12 6.39
N LEU A 54 -7.44 0.71 6.08
CA LEU A 54 -7.30 2.15 5.89
C LEU A 54 -8.01 2.89 7.02
N GLU A 55 -7.40 3.98 7.46
CA GLU A 55 -7.97 4.90 8.43
C GLU A 55 -8.00 6.31 7.86
N CYS A 56 -9.02 7.08 8.22
CA CYS A 56 -9.13 8.46 7.77
C CYS A 56 -7.98 9.31 8.35
N SER A 57 -7.25 10.00 7.47
CA SER A 57 -6.19 10.97 7.81
C SER A 57 -6.49 12.38 7.27
N SER A 58 -7.76 12.63 6.96
CA SER A 58 -8.25 13.94 6.48
C SER A 58 -8.23 14.98 7.60
N GLU A 59 -7.56 16.11 7.35
CA GLU A 59 -7.52 17.26 8.27
C GLU A 59 -8.91 17.80 8.56
N ALA A 60 -9.78 17.87 7.54
CA ALA A 60 -11.17 18.29 7.72
C ALA A 60 -11.92 17.41 8.75
N CYS A 61 -11.66 16.10 8.79
CA CYS A 61 -12.25 15.22 9.81
C CYS A 61 -11.62 15.43 11.19
N SER A 62 -10.33 15.72 11.24
CA SER A 62 -9.60 16.01 12.47
C SER A 62 -9.99 17.35 13.11
N GLU A 63 -10.37 18.34 12.31
CA GLU A 63 -10.79 19.65 12.79
C GLU A 63 -12.26 19.63 13.23
N PHE A 64 -13.10 18.84 12.55
CA PHE A 64 -14.52 18.74 12.87
C PHE A 64 -14.78 18.06 14.23
N SER A 65 -13.94 17.09 14.61
CA SER A 65 -14.10 16.37 15.88
C SER A 65 -12.75 16.08 16.53
N THR A 66 -12.69 16.20 17.86
CA THR A 66 -11.56 15.75 18.67
C THR A 66 -11.47 14.23 18.76
N ALA A 67 -12.56 13.51 18.44
CA ALA A 67 -12.57 12.06 18.36
C ALA A 67 -12.00 11.58 17.02
N LYS A 68 -11.41 10.37 17.03
CA LYS A 68 -10.95 9.75 15.78
C LYS A 68 -12.13 9.52 14.84
N CYS A 69 -11.92 9.82 13.57
CA CYS A 69 -12.89 9.56 12.52
C CYS A 69 -13.22 8.06 12.46
N ALA A 70 -14.52 7.76 12.52
CA ALA A 70 -15.02 6.39 12.58
C ALA A 70 -14.86 5.63 11.25
N TRP A 71 -14.73 6.36 10.13
CA TRP A 71 -14.53 5.77 8.81
C TRP A 71 -13.32 4.83 8.78
N ARG A 72 -13.53 3.67 8.16
CA ARG A 72 -12.54 2.64 7.89
C ARG A 72 -12.63 2.18 6.45
N GLY A 73 -11.49 1.91 5.83
CA GLY A 73 -11.43 1.26 4.52
C GLY A 73 -10.74 -0.11 4.61
N LYS A 74 -11.04 -0.96 3.64
CA LYS A 74 -10.38 -2.25 3.44
C LYS A 74 -10.04 -2.39 1.97
N LEU A 75 -8.76 -2.63 1.68
CA LEU A 75 -8.25 -2.86 0.33
C LEU A 75 -7.66 -4.27 0.27
N LEU A 76 -8.14 -5.03 -0.69
CA LEU A 76 -7.67 -6.37 -1.02
C LEU A 76 -6.98 -6.29 -2.37
N THR A 77 -5.72 -6.70 -2.48
CA THR A 77 -4.99 -6.69 -3.75
C THR A 77 -4.36 -8.05 -4.01
N CYS A 78 -4.72 -8.70 -5.11
CA CYS A 78 -4.05 -9.90 -5.58
C CYS A 78 -2.62 -9.55 -6.04
N LEU A 79 -1.61 -10.28 -5.55
CA LEU A 79 -0.21 -10.01 -5.93
C LEU A 79 0.16 -10.60 -7.30
N SER A 80 -0.57 -11.61 -7.77
CA SER A 80 -0.36 -12.29 -9.05
C SER A 80 -1.11 -11.58 -10.19
N THR A 81 -2.45 -11.54 -10.13
CA THR A 81 -3.30 -10.96 -11.19
C THR A 81 -3.37 -9.44 -11.16
N LYS A 82 -2.87 -8.79 -10.10
CA LYS A 82 -2.96 -7.34 -9.90
C LYS A 82 -4.40 -6.80 -9.96
N HIS A 83 -5.36 -7.62 -9.55
CA HIS A 83 -6.74 -7.20 -9.29
C HIS A 83 -6.91 -6.74 -7.84
N ALA A 84 -7.87 -5.86 -7.60
CA ALA A 84 -8.15 -5.31 -6.29
C ALA A 84 -9.65 -5.13 -6.02
N SER A 85 -10.02 -5.29 -4.76
CA SER A 85 -11.35 -5.00 -4.23
C SER A 85 -11.26 -4.00 -3.08
N ILE A 86 -12.11 -2.99 -3.10
CA ILE A 86 -12.15 -1.88 -2.14
C ILE A 86 -13.48 -1.89 -1.43
N TYR A 87 -13.41 -1.72 -0.12
CA TYR A 87 -14.57 -1.68 0.76
C TYR A 87 -14.42 -0.53 1.75
N ASP A 88 -15.54 -0.01 2.23
CA ASP A 88 -15.58 0.93 3.33
C ASP A 88 -16.52 0.48 4.46
N TYR A 89 -16.36 1.12 5.60
CA TYR A 89 -17.19 0.95 6.77
C TYR A 89 -17.32 2.28 7.50
N ASP A 90 -18.54 2.54 7.96
CA ASP A 90 -18.94 3.79 8.60
C ASP A 90 -18.77 5.04 7.69
N HIS A 91 -18.95 6.23 8.25
CA HIS A 91 -18.90 7.49 7.51
C HIS A 91 -17.83 8.41 8.08
N HIS A 92 -17.34 9.31 7.22
CA HIS A 92 -16.50 10.40 7.67
C HIS A 92 -17.30 11.36 8.55
N CYS A 93 -16.65 11.94 9.57
CA CYS A 93 -17.31 12.88 10.48
C CYS A 93 -17.78 14.17 9.79
N THR A 94 -17.20 14.50 8.63
CA THR A 94 -17.59 15.65 7.82
C THR A 94 -17.60 15.26 6.35
N SER A 95 -18.42 15.93 5.54
CA SER A 95 -18.41 15.85 4.08
C SER A 95 -17.31 16.72 3.44
N ALA A 96 -16.79 17.72 4.14
CA ALA A 96 -15.81 18.68 3.63
C ALA A 96 -14.54 18.00 3.06
N ALA A 97 -14.19 18.30 1.81
CA ALA A 97 -12.95 17.80 1.22
C ALA A 97 -11.73 18.41 1.93
N SER A 98 -10.64 17.65 1.99
CA SER A 98 -9.36 18.09 2.53
C SER A 98 -8.32 18.02 1.42
N PRO A 99 -7.31 18.92 1.43
CA PRO A 99 -6.20 18.83 0.48
C PRO A 99 -5.59 17.43 0.54
N LYS A 100 -5.57 16.74 -0.60
CA LYS A 100 -4.95 15.42 -0.68
C LYS A 100 -3.44 15.61 -0.67
N LYS A 101 -2.74 14.85 0.19
CA LYS A 101 -1.28 14.78 0.15
C LYS A 101 -0.87 14.38 -1.27
N LYS A 102 0.18 15.01 -1.80
CA LYS A 102 0.69 14.69 -3.14
C LYS A 102 1.11 13.22 -3.18
N THR A 103 0.38 12.41 -3.92
CA THR A 103 0.70 11.00 -4.17
C THR A 103 1.64 10.87 -5.36
N LEU A 104 2.52 9.88 -5.33
CA LEU A 104 3.37 9.58 -6.48
C LEU A 104 2.52 9.21 -7.70
N THR A 105 2.86 9.73 -8.88
CA THR A 105 2.22 9.35 -10.14
C THR A 105 2.53 7.90 -10.50
N ALA A 106 1.75 7.29 -11.40
CA ALA A 106 2.01 5.93 -11.85
C ALA A 106 3.46 5.75 -12.35
N THR A 107 3.93 6.66 -13.21
CA THR A 107 5.31 6.70 -13.71
C THR A 107 6.36 6.82 -12.59
N GLN A 108 6.09 7.63 -11.56
CA GLN A 108 6.99 7.72 -10.41
C GLN A 108 7.00 6.43 -9.57
N LYS A 109 5.86 5.74 -9.46
CA LYS A 109 5.78 4.43 -8.80
C LYS A 109 6.56 3.37 -9.59
N ASP A 110 6.46 3.37 -10.92
CA ASP A 110 7.25 2.48 -11.80
C ASP A 110 8.74 2.71 -11.64
N PHE A 111 9.19 3.97 -11.71
CA PHE A 111 10.59 4.33 -11.48
C PHE A 111 11.08 3.88 -10.09
N CYS A 112 10.25 4.02 -9.04
CA CYS A 112 10.61 3.52 -7.72
C CYS A 112 10.77 2.00 -7.69
N ARG A 113 9.92 1.26 -8.40
CA ARG A 113 10.00 -0.21 -8.49
C ARG A 113 11.28 -0.64 -9.20
N GLU A 114 11.54 -0.10 -10.38
CA GLU A 114 12.75 -0.39 -11.15
C GLU A 114 14.01 -0.13 -10.31
N MET A 115 14.04 1.01 -9.59
CA MET A 115 15.20 1.32 -8.75
C MET A 115 15.32 0.43 -7.51
N ALA A 116 14.20 -0.08 -7.00
CA ALA A 116 14.20 -1.07 -5.93
C ALA A 116 14.70 -2.44 -6.43
N ASP A 117 14.36 -2.82 -7.66
CA ASP A 117 14.84 -4.03 -8.31
C ASP A 117 16.36 -3.98 -8.54
N HIS A 118 16.90 -2.78 -8.80
CA HIS A 118 18.35 -2.52 -8.78
C HIS A 118 18.96 -2.40 -7.37
N HIS A 119 18.24 -2.84 -6.33
CA HIS A 119 18.66 -2.82 -4.93
C HIS A 119 19.11 -1.45 -4.42
N LEU A 120 18.61 -0.36 -5.02
CA LEU A 120 18.93 0.96 -4.50
C LEU A 120 18.22 1.17 -3.17
N ARG A 121 18.99 1.70 -2.21
CA ARG A 121 18.45 2.06 -0.91
C ARG A 121 17.34 3.11 -1.07
N PRO A 122 16.26 3.05 -0.26
CA PRO A 122 15.14 3.99 -0.32
C PRO A 122 15.54 5.46 -0.37
N MET A 123 16.60 5.83 0.36
CA MET A 123 17.14 7.20 0.37
C MET A 123 17.66 7.63 -1.00
N ARG A 124 18.35 6.73 -1.72
CA ARG A 124 18.90 7.00 -3.07
C ARG A 124 17.78 7.17 -4.09
N ILE A 125 16.75 6.34 -4.02
CA ILE A 125 15.56 6.45 -4.86
C ILE A 125 14.87 7.80 -4.64
N ARG A 126 14.74 8.24 -3.38
CA ARG A 126 14.18 9.56 -3.05
C ARG A 126 14.99 10.72 -3.66
N HIS A 127 16.32 10.66 -3.59
CA HIS A 127 17.17 11.69 -4.19
C HIS A 127 17.04 11.72 -5.71
N ALA A 128 17.01 10.56 -6.36
CA ALA A 128 16.83 10.46 -7.81
C ALA A 128 15.49 11.06 -8.26
N LEU A 129 14.40 10.80 -7.53
CA LEU A 129 13.09 11.41 -7.78
C LEU A 129 13.09 12.94 -7.63
N SER A 130 13.92 13.47 -6.74
CA SER A 130 14.00 14.93 -6.47
C SER A 130 14.87 15.67 -7.49
N GLY A 131 15.68 14.95 -8.28
CA GLY A 131 16.55 15.51 -9.32
C GLY A 131 15.91 15.63 -10.71
N SER A 132 14.77 14.97 -10.93
CA SER A 132 13.91 15.17 -12.10
C SER A 132 13.05 16.42 -11.86
N SER A 133 13.14 17.41 -12.74
CA SER A 133 12.62 18.78 -12.56
C SER A 133 11.17 18.89 -12.02
N ALA A 134 11.00 19.11 -10.71
CA ALA A 134 9.79 19.67 -10.09
C ALA A 134 10.11 20.21 -8.67
N PRO A 135 9.42 21.27 -8.19
CA PRO A 135 9.92 22.14 -7.13
C PRO A 135 9.91 21.54 -5.72
N ALA A 136 10.87 22.01 -4.93
CA ALA A 136 11.18 21.63 -3.57
C ALA A 136 10.01 21.80 -2.59
N SER A 137 9.46 20.68 -2.09
CA SER A 137 9.06 20.48 -0.68
C SER A 137 8.67 19.01 -0.46
N LEU A 138 9.63 18.10 -0.51
CA LEU A 138 9.39 16.65 -0.40
C LEU A 138 9.85 16.06 0.94
N THR A 139 9.65 16.80 2.03
CA THR A 139 9.90 16.34 3.41
C THR A 139 8.91 15.28 3.90
N HIS A 140 7.83 15.01 3.17
CA HIS A 140 6.80 14.03 3.56
C HIS A 140 6.86 12.68 2.82
N ILE A 141 7.90 12.40 2.03
CA ILE A 141 8.15 11.06 1.46
C ILE A 141 8.74 10.09 2.51
N ARG A 142 8.19 10.10 3.73
CA ARG A 142 8.39 9.02 4.70
C ARG A 142 7.34 7.93 4.51
N SER A 143 6.11 8.27 4.08
CA SER A 143 5.03 7.29 3.89
C SER A 143 5.09 6.61 2.53
N ALA A 144 5.08 7.36 1.42
CA ALA A 144 4.82 6.78 0.09
C ALA A 144 5.93 5.85 -0.45
N ILE A 145 7.21 6.20 -0.27
CA ILE A 145 8.32 5.30 -0.68
C ILE A 145 8.40 4.09 0.26
N CYS A 146 8.18 4.27 1.56
CA CYS A 146 8.16 3.13 2.48
C CYS A 146 6.96 2.22 2.19
N GLU A 147 5.79 2.76 1.88
CA GLU A 147 4.60 2.00 1.51
C GLU A 147 4.76 1.25 0.19
N ILE A 148 5.37 1.83 -0.85
CA ILE A 148 5.65 1.12 -2.11
C ILE A 148 6.70 0.02 -1.88
N LEU A 149 7.78 0.33 -1.16
CA LEU A 149 8.84 -0.65 -0.88
C LEU A 149 8.39 -1.75 0.11
N LEU A 150 7.53 -1.45 1.08
CA LEU A 150 6.93 -2.45 1.98
C LEU A 150 5.78 -3.24 1.31
N SER A 151 5.21 -2.71 0.22
CA SER A 151 4.10 -3.33 -0.52
C SER A 151 4.53 -4.38 -1.54
N ASP A 152 5.71 -4.25 -2.13
CA ASP A 152 6.14 -5.13 -3.21
C ASP A 152 7.53 -5.76 -3.00
N VAL A 153 8.41 -5.22 -2.13
CA VAL A 153 9.83 -5.67 -2.05
C VAL A 153 10.11 -6.71 -0.97
N PHE A 154 9.28 -6.83 0.07
CA PHE A 154 9.34 -8.00 0.97
C PHE A 154 8.38 -9.09 0.50
N GLY A 155 8.60 -9.57 -0.73
CA GLY A 155 8.45 -11.01 -0.96
C GLY A 155 9.48 -11.72 -0.08
N GLU A 156 9.12 -12.86 0.48
CA GLU A 156 10.10 -13.75 1.12
C GLU A 156 11.36 -13.85 0.25
N PRO A 157 12.57 -13.81 0.84
CA PRO A 157 13.77 -14.08 0.07
C PRO A 157 13.60 -15.46 -0.58
N GLN A 158 13.42 -15.50 -1.89
CA GLN A 158 13.52 -16.74 -2.65
C GLN A 158 14.96 -17.23 -2.43
N PRO A 159 15.16 -18.44 -1.86
CA PRO A 159 16.50 -18.99 -1.80
C PRO A 159 17.01 -19.13 -3.24
N PRO A 160 18.29 -18.84 -3.50
CA PRO A 160 18.84 -18.95 -4.84
C PRO A 160 18.61 -20.36 -5.38
N GLU A 161 18.04 -20.47 -6.58
CA GLU A 161 17.96 -21.73 -7.31
C GLU A 161 19.37 -22.29 -7.46
N GLY A 162 19.65 -23.40 -6.79
CA GLY A 162 20.97 -24.06 -6.77
C GLY A 162 21.63 -24.22 -5.40
N ALA A 163 20.98 -23.89 -4.28
CA ALA A 163 21.53 -24.13 -2.93
C ALA A 163 21.41 -25.59 -2.44
N GLU A 164 21.73 -26.58 -3.27
CA GLU A 164 22.05 -27.93 -2.78
C GLU A 164 23.50 -27.91 -2.28
N GLY A 165 23.70 -27.56 -1.01
CA GLY A 165 24.97 -27.79 -0.31
C GLY A 165 25.73 -26.57 0.21
N MET A 166 25.07 -25.61 0.86
CA MET A 166 25.77 -24.56 1.62
C MET A 166 25.54 -24.70 3.14
N ASP A 167 26.67 -24.71 3.85
CA ASP A 167 26.86 -25.00 5.27
C ASP A 167 26.06 -24.10 6.22
N THR A 168 25.61 -24.68 7.33
CA THR A 168 24.78 -24.09 8.39
C THR A 168 25.32 -22.80 9.01
N SER A 169 26.59 -22.44 8.82
CA SER A 169 27.17 -21.21 9.36
C SER A 169 26.70 -19.91 8.68
N ALA A 170 26.06 -19.93 7.51
CA ALA A 170 25.60 -18.72 6.82
C ALA A 170 24.23 -18.17 7.30
N ARG A 171 23.50 -18.90 8.14
CA ARG A 171 22.15 -18.50 8.62
C ARG A 171 22.13 -17.38 9.67
N ILE A 172 23.28 -17.02 10.25
CA ILE A 172 23.34 -16.08 11.39
C ILE A 172 23.42 -14.61 10.93
N LEU A 173 23.74 -14.34 9.66
CA LEU A 173 23.87 -12.96 9.14
C LEU A 173 22.58 -12.39 8.53
N TRP A 174 21.46 -13.12 8.60
CA TRP A 174 20.17 -12.74 8.01
C TRP A 174 19.04 -12.75 9.06
N ASN A 175 19.26 -12.08 10.19
CA ASN A 175 18.23 -11.80 11.20
C ASN A 175 18.29 -10.32 11.59
#